data_AF-A0AAV2KJP9-F1
#
_entry.id   AF-A0AAV2KJP9-F1
#
_cell.length_a   1.000
_cell.length_b   1.000
_cell.length_c   1.000
_cell.angle_alpha   90.00
_cell.angle_beta   90.00
_cell.angle_gamma   90.00
#
_symmetry.space_group_name_H-M   'P 1'
#
loop_
_entity.id
_entity.type
_entity.pdbx_description
1 polymer ?
#
loop_
_entity_poly.entity_id
_entity_poly.type
_entity_poly.pdbx_seq_one_letter_code
_entity_poly.pdbx_strand_id
1 'polypeptide(L)'
;MLEKAGCQLLTVHGRTKDQKGPLTGVASWDHIKAVRQAVKIPVFANGNIQHLSDVELCIRETGVQGVMSAEGNLHNPALFEGCSPPVWEMAEEYLQVVREHPPCTLSFIRAHLFKLWHHTLQIHQDLREELAKVKTVEALAHVSLQLKLRCQEEISRCDGAEEKDSGLPAPHWICQPYVRPPPKEPLVNGNSLSSELKKPAGHKRALQDDPDSTQDGLSKNKQKKRSRKPHKNFSLEQKPKYIKCEQCGNPKGNKCVFNLCRGCCKKKAFKEVADCLSHGLKFKTKADKRRLEEEEKEKEEEERGTVPVPPTDHSLPLPLPNGQTIL
;
A
#
# COMPACT_ATOMS: atom_id res chain seq x y z
N MET A 1 4.05 22.76 10.07
CA MET A 1 3.68 22.30 11.42
C MET A 1 4.72 21.34 11.99
N LEU A 2 4.97 20.18 11.38
CA LEU A 2 5.92 19.17 11.90
C LEU A 2 7.34 19.72 12.11
N GLU A 3 7.87 20.45 11.13
CA GLU A 3 9.18 21.12 11.24
C GLU A 3 9.22 22.11 12.42
N LYS A 4 8.20 22.98 12.56
CA LYS A 4 8.09 23.91 13.69
C LYS A 4 7.99 23.22 15.05
N ALA A 5 7.53 21.97 15.08
CA ALA A 5 7.45 21.16 16.29
C ALA A 5 8.77 20.43 16.63
N GLY A 6 9.87 20.71 15.90
CA GLY A 6 11.19 20.15 16.16
C GLY A 6 11.50 18.86 15.39
N CYS A 7 10.70 18.51 14.38
CA CYS A 7 11.05 17.41 13.48
C CYS A 7 12.38 17.71 12.76
N GLN A 8 13.32 16.76 12.78
CA GLN A 8 14.67 16.93 12.21
C GLN A 8 14.83 16.27 10.83
N LEU A 9 13.94 15.35 10.45
CA LEU A 9 13.95 14.66 9.16
C LEU A 9 12.54 14.20 8.81
N LEU A 10 12.15 14.35 7.54
CA LEU A 10 10.87 13.87 7.02
C LEU A 10 11.09 12.75 6.00
N THR A 11 10.39 11.64 6.14
CA THR A 11 10.25 10.67 5.04
C THR A 11 8.86 10.83 4.43
N VAL A 12 8.80 11.03 3.12
CA VAL A 12 7.54 11.28 2.39
C VAL A 12 7.30 10.14 1.42
N HIS A 13 6.24 9.37 1.67
CA HIS A 13 5.74 8.44 0.68
C HIS A 13 4.92 9.21 -0.37
N GLY A 14 5.28 9.11 -1.65
CA GLY A 14 4.60 9.82 -2.75
C GLY A 14 3.18 9.32 -3.09
N ARG A 15 2.50 8.61 -2.17
CA ARG A 15 1.13 8.12 -2.35
C ARG A 15 0.24 8.69 -1.27
N THR A 16 -0.98 9.03 -1.65
CA THR A 16 -2.04 9.40 -0.71
C THR A 16 -2.52 8.17 0.06
N LYS A 17 -3.22 8.42 1.17
CA LYS A 17 -3.81 7.35 1.99
C LYS A 17 -4.83 6.49 1.24
N ASP A 18 -5.45 7.04 0.20
CA ASP A 18 -6.51 6.39 -0.58
C ASP A 18 -5.95 5.50 -1.71
N GLN A 19 -4.68 5.67 -2.07
CA GLN A 19 -3.98 4.83 -3.05
C GLN A 19 -3.55 3.50 -2.43
N LYS A 20 -4.53 2.59 -2.25
CA LYS A 20 -4.33 1.27 -1.66
C LYS A 20 -4.96 0.16 -2.50
N GLY A 21 -4.42 -1.05 -2.37
CA GLY A 21 -4.97 -2.24 -3.01
C GLY A 21 -4.91 -2.13 -4.54
N PRO A 22 -6.03 -2.26 -5.26
CA PRO A 22 -6.07 -2.03 -6.71
C PRO A 22 -5.59 -0.62 -7.09
N LEU A 23 -5.88 0.40 -6.28
CA LEU A 23 -5.59 1.80 -6.59
C LEU A 23 -4.20 2.25 -6.14
N THR A 24 -3.27 1.32 -5.88
CA THR A 24 -1.94 1.65 -5.33
C THR A 24 -1.16 2.60 -6.25
N GLY A 25 -1.27 2.42 -7.57
CA GLY A 25 -0.63 3.30 -8.56
C GLY A 25 0.89 3.49 -8.36
N VAL A 26 1.44 4.46 -9.08
CA VAL A 26 2.84 4.90 -8.91
C VAL A 26 2.89 6.04 -7.89
N ALA A 27 3.93 6.07 -7.07
CA ALA A 27 4.19 7.19 -6.19
C ALA A 27 4.54 8.45 -7.01
N SER A 28 3.87 9.57 -6.72
CA SER A 28 4.16 10.85 -7.36
C SER A 28 5.38 11.48 -6.72
N TRP A 29 6.46 11.59 -7.50
CA TRP A 29 7.65 12.33 -7.11
C TRP A 29 7.42 13.85 -7.13
N ASP A 30 6.46 14.35 -7.91
CA ASP A 30 6.07 15.77 -7.87
C ASP A 30 5.52 16.17 -6.50
N HIS A 31 4.70 15.33 -5.87
CA HIS A 31 4.24 15.57 -4.51
C HIS A 31 5.41 15.59 -3.52
N ILE A 32 6.39 14.70 -3.69
CA ILE A 32 7.59 14.68 -2.84
C ILE A 32 8.41 15.96 -3.04
N LYS A 33 8.62 16.38 -4.29
CA LYS A 33 9.33 17.60 -4.66
C LYS A 33 8.68 18.84 -4.07
N ALA A 34 7.34 18.94 -4.13
CA ALA A 34 6.60 20.03 -3.52
C ALA A 34 6.81 20.09 -2.00
N VAL A 35 6.80 18.95 -1.31
CA VAL A 35 7.11 18.90 0.13
C VAL A 35 8.55 19.28 0.39
N ARG A 36 9.50 18.77 -0.40
CA ARG A 36 10.93 19.09 -0.30
C ARG A 36 11.17 20.60 -0.44
N GLN A 37 10.49 21.27 -1.36
CA GLN A 37 10.61 22.73 -1.55
C GLN A 37 10.00 23.54 -0.40
N ALA A 38 9.02 22.99 0.31
CA ALA A 38 8.29 23.69 1.36
C ALA A 38 8.97 23.65 2.75
N VAL A 39 9.94 22.76 2.97
CA VAL A 39 10.61 22.56 4.27
C VAL A 39 12.12 22.77 4.17
N LYS A 40 12.75 23.17 5.29
CA LYS A 40 14.20 23.37 5.39
C LYS A 40 14.92 22.11 5.89
N ILE A 41 14.23 21.27 6.66
CA ILE A 41 14.78 20.00 7.14
C ILE A 41 14.98 18.97 6.01
N PRO A 42 15.92 18.01 6.16
CA PRO A 42 16.11 16.93 5.21
C PRO A 42 14.82 16.14 4.94
N VAL A 43 14.61 15.82 3.66
CA VAL A 43 13.50 14.98 3.20
C VAL A 43 14.07 13.73 2.54
N PHE A 44 13.53 12.57 2.91
CA PHE A 44 13.77 11.29 2.25
C PHE A 44 12.54 10.89 1.42
N ALA A 45 12.75 10.58 0.15
CA ALA A 45 11.68 10.10 -0.72
C ALA A 45 11.39 8.61 -0.47
N ASN A 46 10.11 8.23 -0.48
CA ASN A 46 9.69 6.83 -0.43
C ASN A 46 8.62 6.52 -1.48
N GLY A 47 8.74 5.33 -2.05
CA GLY A 47 7.80 4.79 -3.03
C GLY A 47 8.44 4.63 -4.41
N ASN A 48 8.24 3.45 -4.98
CA ASN A 48 8.66 3.10 -6.34
C ASN A 48 10.19 3.19 -6.61
N ILE A 49 11.03 3.06 -5.58
CA ILE A 49 12.48 2.85 -5.71
C ILE A 49 12.76 1.34 -5.80
N GLN A 50 13.07 0.84 -6.99
CA GLN A 50 13.21 -0.59 -7.30
C GLN A 50 14.63 -0.98 -7.72
N HIS A 51 15.38 -0.04 -8.27
CA HIS A 51 16.79 -0.20 -8.68
C HIS A 51 17.65 0.94 -8.12
N LEU A 52 18.98 0.77 -8.16
CA LEU A 52 19.91 1.84 -7.81
C LEU A 52 19.74 3.08 -8.71
N SER A 53 19.46 2.88 -10.00
CA SER A 53 19.18 3.98 -10.93
C SER A 53 17.94 4.80 -10.54
N ASP A 54 16.94 4.19 -9.90
CA ASP A 54 15.78 4.92 -9.37
C ASP A 54 16.16 5.83 -8.21
N VAL A 55 17.18 5.46 -7.42
CA VAL A 55 17.72 6.29 -6.33
C VAL A 55 18.29 7.59 -6.90
N GLU A 56 19.18 7.45 -7.88
CA GLU A 56 19.85 8.59 -8.54
C GLU A 56 18.84 9.49 -9.24
N LEU A 57 17.90 8.89 -9.98
CA LEU A 57 16.85 9.61 -10.67
C LEU A 57 15.94 10.33 -9.67
N CYS A 58 15.49 9.66 -8.61
CA CYS A 58 14.61 10.28 -7.62
C CYS A 58 15.27 11.48 -6.93
N ILE A 59 16.54 11.36 -6.54
CA ILE A 59 17.31 12.46 -5.93
C ILE A 59 17.42 13.62 -6.91
N ARG A 60 17.78 13.35 -8.18
CA ARG A 60 17.91 14.38 -9.22
C ARG A 60 16.60 15.12 -9.48
N GLU A 61 15.49 14.39 -9.62
CA GLU A 61 14.19 14.97 -9.97
C GLU A 61 13.56 15.78 -8.83
N THR A 62 13.71 15.29 -7.59
CA THR A 62 13.00 15.83 -6.42
C THR A 62 13.85 16.75 -5.54
N GLY A 63 15.19 16.67 -5.62
CA GLY A 63 16.12 17.42 -4.77
C GLY A 63 16.12 16.99 -3.29
N VAL A 64 15.62 15.78 -3.00
CA VAL A 64 15.66 15.16 -1.67
C VAL A 64 17.07 14.75 -1.27
N GLN A 65 17.32 14.61 0.04
CA GLN A 65 18.63 14.25 0.58
C GLN A 65 18.87 12.74 0.63
N GLY A 66 17.83 11.94 0.41
CA GLY A 66 17.94 10.49 0.43
C GLY A 66 16.65 9.83 -0.02
N VAL A 67 16.70 8.50 -0.09
CA VAL A 67 15.55 7.68 -0.44
C VAL A 67 15.39 6.53 0.53
N MET A 68 14.20 5.97 0.56
CA MET A 68 13.88 4.75 1.29
C MET A 68 13.19 3.78 0.32
N SER A 69 13.73 2.58 0.19
CA SER A 69 13.06 1.47 -0.49
C SER A 69 12.47 0.49 0.53
N ALA A 70 11.33 -0.09 0.20
CA ALA A 70 10.69 -1.13 1.01
C ALA A 70 10.37 -2.35 0.16
N GLU A 71 9.49 -2.21 -0.84
CA GLU A 71 9.10 -3.34 -1.69
C GLU A 71 10.25 -3.83 -2.58
N GLY A 72 11.07 -2.94 -3.14
CA GLY A 72 12.25 -3.32 -3.93
C GLY A 72 13.24 -4.15 -3.11
N ASN A 73 13.55 -3.67 -1.90
CA ASN A 73 14.47 -4.35 -0.97
C ASN A 73 14.01 -5.77 -0.57
N LEU A 74 12.71 -6.06 -0.60
CA LEU A 74 12.18 -7.40 -0.31
C LEU A 74 12.39 -8.41 -1.45
N HIS A 75 12.61 -7.92 -2.69
CA HIS A 75 12.83 -8.77 -3.87
C HIS A 75 14.30 -8.76 -4.31
N ASN A 76 15.03 -7.69 -4.02
CA ASN A 76 16.48 -7.60 -4.19
C ASN A 76 17.09 -6.88 -2.97
N PRO A 77 17.61 -7.60 -1.96
CA PRO A 77 18.30 -7.02 -0.83
C PRO A 77 19.58 -6.25 -1.21
N ALA A 78 20.21 -6.60 -2.34
CA ALA A 78 21.41 -5.96 -2.86
C ALA A 78 21.10 -4.71 -3.71
N LEU A 79 19.87 -4.16 -3.64
CA LEU A 79 19.43 -2.99 -4.40
C LEU A 79 20.41 -1.82 -4.31
N PHE A 80 20.95 -1.55 -3.12
CA PHE A 80 21.87 -0.43 -2.89
C PHE A 80 23.32 -0.71 -3.29
N GLU A 81 23.69 -1.96 -3.53
CA GLU A 81 24.96 -2.32 -4.17
C GLU A 81 24.90 -2.17 -5.70
N GLY A 82 23.69 -2.03 -6.26
CA GLY A 82 23.48 -1.90 -7.69
C GLY A 82 23.62 -3.21 -8.47
N CYS A 83 23.66 -4.35 -7.78
CA CYS A 83 23.75 -5.67 -8.40
C CYS A 83 22.42 -6.44 -8.31
N SER A 84 22.31 -7.50 -9.09
CA SER A 84 21.15 -8.41 -9.12
C SER A 84 21.67 -9.84 -9.02
N PRO A 85 22.03 -10.29 -7.81
CA PRO A 85 22.59 -11.61 -7.61
C PRO A 85 21.52 -12.70 -7.78
N PRO A 86 21.93 -13.97 -7.92
CA PRO A 86 21.00 -15.08 -7.84
C PRO A 86 20.25 -15.10 -6.50
N VAL A 87 18.96 -15.42 -6.55
CA VAL A 87 18.07 -15.33 -5.38
C VAL A 87 18.44 -16.30 -4.25
N TRP A 88 19.19 -17.38 -4.54
CA TRP A 88 19.65 -18.32 -3.52
C TRP A 88 20.84 -17.77 -2.73
N GLU A 89 21.71 -16.94 -3.32
CA GLU A 89 22.88 -16.37 -2.62
C GLU A 89 22.40 -15.42 -1.52
N MET A 90 21.46 -14.54 -1.85
CA MET A 90 20.81 -13.65 -0.89
C MET A 90 20.05 -14.42 0.20
N ALA A 91 19.46 -15.56 -0.14
CA ALA A 91 18.76 -16.39 0.84
C ALA A 91 19.73 -17.12 1.79
N GLU A 92 20.86 -17.60 1.26
CA GLU A 92 21.91 -18.26 2.03
C GLU A 92 22.50 -17.27 3.06
N GLU A 93 22.87 -16.07 2.63
CA GLU A 93 23.35 -14.99 3.50
C GLU A 93 22.29 -14.59 4.53
N TYR A 94 21.04 -14.38 4.10
CA TYR A 94 19.94 -14.05 5.01
C TYR A 94 19.71 -15.14 6.08
N LEU A 95 19.74 -16.41 5.69
CA LEU A 95 19.60 -17.53 6.63
C LEU A 95 20.81 -17.67 7.56
N GLN A 96 22.01 -17.26 7.14
CA GLN A 96 23.17 -17.16 8.02
C GLN A 96 22.94 -16.09 9.10
N VAL A 97 22.55 -14.87 8.73
CA VAL A 97 22.22 -13.78 9.67
C VAL A 97 21.14 -14.23 10.67
N VAL A 98 20.11 -14.94 10.19
CA VAL A 98 19.06 -15.51 11.06
C VAL A 98 19.60 -16.48 12.11
N ARG A 99 20.63 -17.27 11.78
CA ARG A 99 21.27 -18.20 12.73
C ARG A 99 22.16 -17.48 13.74
N GLU A 100 22.83 -16.41 13.30
CA GLU A 100 23.71 -15.60 14.15
C GLU A 100 22.92 -14.75 15.16
N HIS A 101 21.66 -14.41 14.86
CA HIS A 101 20.84 -13.53 15.69
C HIS A 101 19.49 -14.15 16.14
N PRO A 102 19.49 -15.20 16.97
CA PRO A 102 18.26 -15.72 17.56
C PRO A 102 17.73 -14.83 18.71
N PRO A 103 16.40 -14.84 18.98
CA PRO A 103 15.36 -15.64 18.34
C PRO A 103 14.72 -14.93 17.12
N CYS A 104 14.69 -15.62 15.99
CA CYS A 104 13.96 -15.17 14.80
C CYS A 104 12.64 -15.93 14.64
N THR A 105 11.52 -15.21 14.47
CA THR A 105 10.22 -15.84 14.27
C THR A 105 10.12 -16.43 12.86
N LEU A 106 9.89 -17.74 12.76
CA LEU A 106 9.83 -18.47 11.49
C LEU A 106 8.83 -17.91 10.47
N SER A 107 7.72 -17.33 10.92
CA SER A 107 6.77 -16.69 10.00
C SER A 107 7.34 -15.48 9.27
N PHE A 108 8.25 -14.72 9.90
CA PHE A 108 8.89 -13.57 9.27
C PHE A 108 9.95 -14.02 8.28
N ILE A 109 10.79 -14.98 8.66
CA ILE A 109 11.79 -15.59 7.78
C ILE A 109 11.10 -16.12 6.51
N ARG A 110 10.04 -16.92 6.68
CA ARG A 110 9.28 -17.46 5.55
C ARG A 110 8.66 -16.37 4.69
N ALA A 111 8.14 -15.30 5.29
CA ALA A 111 7.54 -14.19 4.53
C ALA A 111 8.59 -13.45 3.67
N HIS A 112 9.80 -13.28 4.18
CA HIS A 112 10.91 -12.69 3.41
C HIS A 112 11.33 -13.61 2.26
N LEU A 113 11.49 -14.91 2.52
CA LEU A 113 11.83 -15.88 1.47
C LEU A 113 10.75 -15.96 0.37
N PHE A 114 9.46 -15.86 0.72
CA PHE A 114 8.38 -15.77 -0.28
C PHE A 114 8.47 -14.53 -1.18
N LYS A 115 9.07 -13.44 -0.69
CA LYS A 115 9.26 -12.21 -1.45
C LYS A 115 10.52 -12.28 -2.30
N LEU A 116 11.63 -12.71 -1.71
CA LEU A 116 12.91 -12.89 -2.39
C LEU A 116 12.78 -13.87 -3.56
N TRP A 117 12.09 -14.99 -3.37
CA TRP A 117 11.87 -16.01 -4.40
C TRP A 117 10.57 -15.84 -5.17
N HIS A 118 9.97 -14.65 -5.20
CA HIS A 118 8.61 -14.45 -5.74
C HIS A 118 8.41 -15.06 -7.13
N HIS A 119 9.35 -14.76 -8.04
CA HIS A 119 9.33 -15.18 -9.45
C HIS A 119 9.66 -16.67 -9.60
N THR A 120 10.74 -17.13 -8.97
CA THR A 120 11.15 -18.54 -8.95
C THR A 120 10.05 -19.47 -8.43
N LEU A 121 9.32 -19.05 -7.40
CA LEU A 121 8.21 -19.81 -6.82
C LEU A 121 6.92 -19.79 -7.67
N GLN A 122 6.81 -18.95 -8.70
CA GLN A 122 5.71 -19.09 -9.68
C GLN A 122 5.95 -20.27 -10.63
N ILE A 123 7.22 -20.56 -10.90
CA ILE A 123 7.65 -21.65 -11.78
C ILE A 123 7.72 -22.96 -10.98
N HIS A 124 8.42 -22.96 -9.85
CA HIS A 124 8.53 -24.11 -8.96
C HIS A 124 7.43 -24.09 -7.89
N GLN A 125 6.20 -24.39 -8.30
CA GLN A 125 5.03 -24.35 -7.41
C GLN A 125 5.09 -25.39 -6.27
N ASP A 126 5.78 -26.50 -6.49
CA ASP A 126 6.00 -27.53 -5.47
C ASP A 126 6.89 -27.00 -4.33
N LEU A 127 7.98 -26.30 -4.65
CA LEU A 127 8.82 -25.63 -3.64
C LEU A 127 8.06 -24.53 -2.89
N ARG A 128 7.13 -23.85 -3.57
CA ARG A 128 6.25 -22.86 -2.94
C ARG A 128 5.36 -23.49 -1.87
N GLU A 129 4.79 -24.66 -2.17
CA GLU A 129 4.00 -25.42 -1.21
C GLU A 129 4.85 -25.95 -0.05
N GLU A 130 6.06 -26.44 -0.34
CA GLU A 130 6.99 -26.93 0.66
C GLU A 130 7.37 -25.82 1.64
N LEU A 131 7.78 -24.65 1.13
CA LEU A 131 8.11 -23.47 1.92
C LEU A 131 6.97 -23.09 2.88
N ALA A 132 5.71 -23.22 2.44
CA ALA A 132 4.53 -22.95 3.26
C ALA A 132 4.36 -23.92 4.45
N LYS A 133 4.86 -25.16 4.33
CA LYS A 133 4.70 -26.25 5.31
C LYS A 133 5.86 -26.33 6.32
N VAL A 134 7.03 -25.79 5.98
CA VAL A 134 8.26 -25.83 6.80
C VAL A 134 8.07 -25.27 8.21
N LYS A 135 8.69 -25.94 9.20
CA LYS A 135 8.60 -25.61 10.64
C LYS A 135 9.93 -25.34 11.34
N THR A 136 11.06 -25.45 10.65
CA THR A 136 12.40 -25.22 11.22
C THR A 136 13.25 -24.41 10.25
N VAL A 137 14.33 -23.79 10.74
CA VAL A 137 15.24 -23.00 9.89
C VAL A 137 16.05 -23.91 8.97
N GLU A 138 16.40 -25.10 9.43
CA GLU A 138 17.14 -26.12 8.68
C GLU A 138 16.33 -26.60 7.48
N ALA A 139 15.02 -26.80 7.65
CA ALA A 139 14.13 -27.16 6.56
C ALA A 139 13.92 -25.98 5.57
N LEU A 140 14.03 -24.72 6.01
CA LEU A 140 14.04 -23.58 5.07
C LEU A 140 15.32 -23.58 4.22
N ALA A 141 16.47 -23.88 4.84
CA ALA A 141 17.73 -24.02 4.14
C ALA A 141 17.70 -25.18 3.12
N HIS A 142 17.00 -26.28 3.45
CA HIS A 142 16.79 -27.37 2.50
C HIS A 142 16.00 -26.92 1.27
N VAL A 143 14.90 -26.17 1.45
CA VAL A 143 14.15 -25.57 0.33
C VAL A 143 15.04 -24.65 -0.52
N SER A 144 15.88 -23.83 0.12
CA SER A 144 16.86 -22.97 -0.57
C SER A 144 17.82 -23.78 -1.44
N LEU A 145 18.34 -24.89 -0.91
CA LEU A 145 19.25 -25.78 -1.64
C LEU A 145 18.55 -26.44 -2.84
N GLN A 146 17.33 -26.94 -2.67
CA GLN A 146 16.56 -27.52 -3.78
C GLN A 146 16.26 -26.49 -4.87
N LEU A 147 15.92 -25.26 -4.48
CA LEU A 147 15.73 -24.14 -5.41
C LEU A 147 17.01 -23.87 -6.21
N LYS A 148 18.16 -23.74 -5.52
CA LYS A 148 19.47 -23.52 -6.14
C LYS A 148 19.81 -24.60 -7.16
N LEU A 149 19.69 -25.87 -6.79
CA LEU A 149 20.03 -26.99 -7.67
C LEU A 149 19.18 -26.99 -8.95
N ARG A 150 17.87 -26.71 -8.84
CA ARG A 150 17.00 -26.63 -10.02
C ARG A 150 17.34 -25.46 -10.92
N CYS A 151 17.59 -24.29 -10.36
CA CYS A 151 18.01 -23.13 -11.15
C CYS A 151 19.36 -23.37 -11.84
N GLN A 152 20.32 -24.02 -11.16
CA GLN A 152 21.61 -24.38 -11.77
C GLN A 152 21.45 -25.38 -12.91
N GLU A 153 20.59 -26.39 -12.74
CA GLU A 153 20.27 -27.33 -13.82
C GLU A 153 19.61 -26.63 -15.02
N GLU A 154 18.72 -25.67 -14.78
CA GLU A 154 18.13 -24.84 -15.84
C GLU A 154 19.17 -23.98 -16.56
N ILE A 155 20.09 -23.34 -15.82
CA ILE A 155 21.21 -22.56 -16.40
C ILE A 155 22.04 -23.45 -17.32
N SER A 156 22.44 -24.64 -16.87
CA SER A 156 23.22 -25.58 -17.68
C SER A 156 22.49 -26.10 -18.93
N ARG A 157 21.14 -26.09 -18.93
CA ARG A 157 20.32 -26.47 -20.09
C ARG A 157 20.11 -25.33 -21.08
N CYS A 158 20.08 -24.08 -20.60
CA CYS A 158 19.84 -22.89 -21.41
C CYS A 158 21.08 -22.37 -22.15
N ASP A 159 22.29 -22.82 -21.80
CA ASP A 159 23.53 -22.54 -22.55
C ASP A 159 23.52 -23.07 -24.02
N GLY A 160 22.42 -23.65 -24.49
CA GLY A 160 22.23 -24.10 -25.88
C GLY A 160 20.83 -23.90 -26.50
N ALA A 161 19.92 -23.13 -25.88
CA ALA A 161 18.56 -22.93 -26.41
C ALA A 161 18.03 -21.51 -26.18
N GLU A 162 17.32 -20.97 -27.18
CA GLU A 162 16.68 -19.64 -27.14
C GLU A 162 15.76 -19.49 -25.92
N GLU A 163 15.86 -18.33 -25.24
CA GLU A 163 15.10 -17.98 -24.05
C GLU A 163 13.59 -18.20 -24.28
N LYS A 164 12.98 -19.10 -23.49
CA LYS A 164 11.53 -19.13 -23.38
C LYS A 164 11.07 -17.79 -22.81
N ASP A 165 10.29 -17.04 -23.58
CA ASP A 165 9.66 -15.79 -23.16
C ASP A 165 8.83 -16.03 -21.89
N SER A 166 9.45 -15.77 -20.75
CA SER A 166 8.82 -15.88 -19.42
C SER A 166 8.04 -14.62 -19.06
N GLY A 167 8.05 -13.59 -19.94
CA GLY A 167 7.51 -12.27 -19.66
C GLY A 167 8.23 -11.52 -18.53
N LEU A 168 9.38 -12.02 -18.07
CA LEU A 168 10.23 -11.39 -17.06
C LEU A 168 11.40 -10.66 -17.72
N PRO A 169 11.83 -9.51 -17.17
CA PRO A 169 12.98 -8.75 -17.71
C PRO A 169 14.33 -9.45 -17.47
N ALA A 170 14.39 -10.41 -16.56
CA ALA A 170 15.57 -11.22 -16.27
C ALA A 170 15.15 -12.65 -15.93
N PRO A 171 16.06 -13.64 -16.02
CA PRO A 171 15.77 -15.01 -15.60
C PRO A 171 15.20 -15.06 -14.19
N HIS A 172 14.24 -15.95 -13.95
CA HIS A 172 13.47 -15.97 -12.71
C HIS A 172 14.29 -16.20 -11.44
N TRP A 173 15.51 -16.71 -11.58
CA TRP A 173 16.47 -16.94 -10.51
C TRP A 173 17.35 -15.74 -10.19
N ILE A 174 17.23 -14.64 -10.92
CA ILE A 174 17.93 -13.38 -10.64
C ILE A 174 17.03 -12.49 -9.78
N CYS A 175 17.61 -11.90 -8.73
CA CYS A 175 16.95 -10.90 -7.89
C CYS A 175 16.47 -9.73 -8.77
N GLN A 176 15.16 -9.58 -8.90
CA GLN A 176 14.58 -8.56 -9.77
C GLN A 176 13.31 -7.99 -9.13
N PRO A 177 12.98 -6.71 -9.38
CA PRO A 177 11.83 -6.08 -8.76
C PRO A 177 10.50 -6.77 -9.08
N TYR A 178 9.56 -6.59 -8.16
CA TYR A 178 8.15 -6.89 -8.43
C TYR A 178 7.41 -5.60 -8.76
N VAL A 179 7.11 -5.41 -10.04
CA VAL A 179 6.24 -4.33 -10.49
C VAL A 179 4.80 -4.82 -10.41
N ARG A 180 4.01 -4.21 -9.52
CA ARG A 180 2.58 -4.50 -9.42
C ARG A 180 1.89 -4.07 -10.72
N PRO A 181 1.15 -4.98 -11.39
CA PRO A 181 0.36 -4.60 -12.56
C PRO A 181 -0.63 -3.48 -12.20
N PRO A 182 -0.87 -2.50 -13.10
CA PRO A 182 -1.87 -1.48 -12.87
C PRO A 182 -3.26 -2.13 -12.67
N PRO A 183 -4.15 -1.49 -11.89
CA PRO A 183 -5.54 -1.94 -11.81
C PRO A 183 -6.15 -1.98 -13.22
N LYS A 184 -6.79 -3.09 -13.56
CA LYS A 184 -7.55 -3.20 -14.82
C LYS A 184 -8.60 -2.09 -14.86
N GLU A 185 -8.60 -1.29 -15.92
CA GLU A 185 -9.63 -0.28 -16.14
C GLU A 185 -11.02 -0.95 -16.15
N PRO A 186 -12.07 -0.29 -15.61
CA PRO A 186 -13.42 -0.78 -15.78
C PRO A 186 -13.79 -0.68 -17.26
N LEU A 187 -13.88 -1.82 -17.92
CA LEU A 187 -14.36 -1.96 -19.30
C LEU A 187 -15.66 -1.16 -19.48
N VAL A 188 -15.59 -0.11 -20.30
CA VAL A 188 -16.77 0.57 -20.84
C VAL A 188 -17.35 -0.37 -21.90
N ASN A 189 -18.59 -0.81 -21.69
CA ASN A 189 -19.31 -1.69 -22.61
C ASN A 189 -19.43 -1.07 -24.01
N GLY A 190 -18.82 -1.72 -25.01
CA GLY A 190 -19.11 -1.55 -26.42
C GLY A 190 -19.20 -2.93 -27.07
N ASN A 191 -20.33 -3.23 -27.69
CA ASN A 191 -20.66 -4.52 -28.29
C ASN A 191 -19.67 -4.97 -29.38
N SER A 192 -19.12 -6.19 -29.26
CA SER A 192 -19.09 -7.19 -30.34
C SER A 192 -18.55 -8.53 -29.84
N LEU A 193 -19.08 -9.59 -30.43
CA LEU A 193 -19.00 -10.99 -30.06
C LEU A 193 -17.61 -11.61 -30.31
N SER A 194 -16.99 -12.13 -29.26
CA SER A 194 -16.23 -13.39 -29.29
C SER A 194 -16.26 -14.05 -27.91
N SER A 195 -16.48 -15.35 -27.92
CA SER A 195 -16.88 -16.19 -26.80
C SER A 195 -15.70 -16.69 -25.97
N GLU A 196 -15.88 -16.63 -24.64
CA GLU A 196 -15.30 -17.50 -23.59
C GLU A 196 -13.78 -17.35 -23.32
N LEU A 197 -13.31 -16.87 -22.15
CA LEU A 197 -13.58 -17.30 -20.77
C LEU A 197 -13.53 -16.12 -19.78
N LYS A 198 -14.68 -15.72 -19.24
CA LYS A 198 -14.79 -14.81 -18.08
C LYS A 198 -14.66 -15.62 -16.79
N LYS A 199 -13.54 -15.50 -16.06
CA LYS A 199 -13.48 -15.90 -14.63
C LYS A 199 -14.13 -14.79 -13.79
N PRO A 200 -15.21 -15.04 -13.02
CA PRO A 200 -15.79 -14.03 -12.16
C PRO A 200 -14.89 -13.80 -10.94
N ALA A 201 -14.62 -12.53 -10.66
CA ALA A 201 -14.09 -12.09 -9.39
C ALA A 201 -15.06 -12.46 -8.25
N GLY A 202 -14.54 -13.12 -7.22
CA GLY A 202 -15.09 -13.05 -5.87
C GLY A 202 -16.53 -13.53 -5.66
N HIS A 203 -16.89 -14.72 -6.14
CA HIS A 203 -17.90 -15.48 -5.40
C HIS A 203 -17.25 -16.02 -4.12
N LYS A 204 -17.87 -15.78 -2.95
CA LYS A 204 -17.67 -16.67 -1.80
C LYS A 204 -17.85 -18.08 -2.34
N ARG A 205 -16.81 -18.92 -2.24
CA ARG A 205 -16.84 -20.33 -2.66
C ARG A 205 -18.24 -20.89 -2.42
N ALA A 206 -18.97 -21.14 -3.51
CA ALA A 206 -20.10 -22.05 -3.45
C ALA A 206 -19.51 -23.37 -2.93
N LEU A 207 -20.16 -23.98 -1.95
CA LEU A 207 -19.89 -25.34 -1.55
C LEU A 207 -20.11 -26.19 -2.81
N GLN A 208 -19.01 -26.59 -3.46
CA GLN A 208 -19.02 -27.82 -4.24
C GLN A 208 -18.73 -28.91 -3.23
N ASP A 209 -19.58 -29.93 -3.23
CA ASP A 209 -19.44 -31.11 -2.41
C ASP A 209 -18.13 -31.82 -2.80
N ASP A 210 -17.13 -31.71 -1.92
CA ASP A 210 -15.97 -32.58 -1.92
C ASP A 210 -16.47 -34.02 -1.70
N PRO A 211 -16.12 -35.00 -2.55
CA PRO A 211 -16.53 -36.40 -2.37
C PRO A 211 -15.85 -37.08 -1.17
N ASP A 212 -14.95 -36.40 -0.46
CA ASP A 212 -14.26 -36.92 0.73
C ASP A 212 -14.97 -36.48 2.05
N SER A 213 -16.29 -36.65 2.06
CA SER A 213 -17.14 -36.43 3.23
C SER A 213 -16.92 -37.54 4.26
N THR A 214 -15.95 -37.34 5.15
CA THR A 214 -16.00 -38.01 6.47
C THR A 214 -17.34 -37.68 7.15
N GLN A 215 -17.97 -38.69 7.79
CA GLN A 215 -19.37 -38.75 8.28
C GLN A 215 -19.96 -37.51 9.00
N ASP A 216 -19.14 -36.52 9.36
CA ASP A 216 -19.52 -35.35 10.18
C ASP A 216 -19.59 -34.03 9.36
N GLY A 217 -19.38 -34.03 8.03
CA GLY A 217 -19.61 -32.86 7.14
C GLY A 217 -18.78 -31.59 7.47
N LEU A 218 -17.74 -31.71 8.31
CA LEU A 218 -16.93 -30.61 8.80
C LEU A 218 -15.52 -30.63 8.20
N SER A 219 -15.12 -29.52 7.59
CA SER A 219 -13.73 -29.29 7.14
C SER A 219 -12.70 -29.53 8.26
N LYS A 220 -11.51 -30.04 7.88
CA LYS A 220 -10.32 -30.24 8.76
C LYS A 220 -10.01 -29.03 9.66
N ASN A 221 -10.22 -27.80 9.17
CA ASN A 221 -10.04 -26.57 9.95
C ASN A 221 -11.11 -26.34 11.02
N LYS A 222 -12.36 -26.78 10.78
CA LYS A 222 -13.44 -26.72 11.79
C LYS A 222 -13.23 -27.77 12.87
N GLN A 223 -12.81 -28.99 12.49
CA GLN A 223 -12.44 -30.05 13.44
C GLN A 223 -11.32 -29.59 14.40
N LYS A 224 -10.25 -29.00 13.85
CA LYS A 224 -9.13 -28.44 14.64
C LYS A 224 -9.54 -27.26 15.54
N LYS A 225 -10.60 -26.52 15.19
CA LYS A 225 -11.16 -25.46 16.04
C LYS A 225 -12.11 -26.01 17.11
N ARG A 226 -12.83 -27.10 16.83
CA ARG A 226 -13.70 -27.80 17.79
C ARG A 226 -12.86 -28.47 18.88
N SER A 227 -11.74 -29.11 18.53
CA SER A 227 -10.81 -29.70 19.51
C SER A 227 -10.19 -28.67 20.46
N ARG A 228 -9.95 -27.44 19.98
CA ARG A 228 -9.42 -26.34 20.80
C ARG A 228 -10.50 -25.58 21.59
N LYS A 229 -11.76 -25.66 21.17
CA LYS A 229 -12.91 -24.96 21.78
C LYS A 229 -14.15 -25.86 21.71
N PRO A 230 -14.33 -26.79 22.68
CA PRO A 230 -15.39 -27.80 22.64
C PRO A 230 -16.80 -27.20 22.55
N HIS A 231 -17.01 -26.04 23.18
CA HIS A 231 -18.28 -25.30 23.21
C HIS A 231 -18.60 -24.54 21.92
N LYS A 232 -17.72 -24.57 20.91
CA LYS A 232 -17.92 -23.83 19.66
C LYS A 232 -18.78 -24.66 18.70
N ASN A 233 -20.05 -24.29 18.56
CA ASN A 233 -20.97 -24.94 17.64
C ASN A 233 -20.70 -24.50 16.18
N PHE A 234 -20.64 -25.48 15.25
CA PHE A 234 -20.42 -25.27 13.81
C PHE A 234 -21.66 -25.56 12.95
N SER A 235 -22.79 -25.91 13.58
CA SER A 235 -24.07 -26.11 12.90
C SER A 235 -24.47 -24.83 12.15
N LEU A 236 -24.90 -25.03 10.90
CA LEU A 236 -25.37 -23.95 10.04
C LEU A 236 -26.70 -23.35 10.53
N GLU A 237 -27.51 -24.15 11.22
CA GLU A 237 -28.84 -23.79 11.71
C GLU A 237 -28.80 -22.81 12.88
N GLN A 238 -27.71 -22.83 13.65
CA GLN A 238 -27.51 -21.98 14.83
C GLN A 238 -26.72 -20.70 14.54
N LYS A 239 -26.39 -20.41 13.27
CA LYS A 239 -25.72 -19.15 12.91
C LYS A 239 -26.65 -17.96 13.17
N PRO A 240 -26.16 -16.87 13.79
CA PRO A 240 -26.98 -15.68 13.98
C PRO A 240 -27.53 -15.18 12.65
N LYS A 241 -28.86 -15.10 12.54
CA LYS A 241 -29.56 -14.57 11.38
C LYS A 241 -29.47 -13.04 11.44
N TYR A 242 -28.56 -12.46 10.66
CA TYR A 242 -28.46 -11.01 10.55
C TYR A 242 -29.55 -10.47 9.63
N ILE A 243 -30.18 -9.37 10.03
CA ILE A 243 -31.06 -8.61 9.15
C ILE A 243 -30.21 -8.06 8.00
N LYS A 244 -30.66 -8.29 6.76
CA LYS A 244 -29.94 -7.88 5.56
C LYS A 244 -30.27 -6.42 5.21
N CYS A 245 -29.29 -5.73 4.67
CA CYS A 245 -29.41 -4.41 4.07
C CYS A 245 -30.17 -4.53 2.75
N GLU A 246 -31.27 -3.80 2.60
CA GLU A 246 -32.14 -3.83 1.43
C GLU A 246 -31.39 -3.47 0.13
N GLN A 247 -30.37 -2.62 0.20
CA GLN A 247 -29.63 -2.19 -0.98
C GLN A 247 -28.59 -3.19 -1.53
N CYS A 248 -28.12 -4.15 -0.72
CA CYS A 248 -27.00 -5.01 -1.17
C CYS A 248 -26.92 -6.40 -0.51
N GLY A 249 -27.87 -6.77 0.34
CA GLY A 249 -27.90 -8.08 1.00
C GLY A 249 -26.87 -8.28 2.13
N ASN A 250 -25.96 -7.32 2.35
CA ASN A 250 -24.99 -7.37 3.46
C ASN A 250 -25.67 -7.16 4.82
N PRO A 251 -25.10 -7.65 5.94
CA PRO A 251 -25.64 -7.42 7.27
C PRO A 251 -25.84 -5.92 7.57
N LYS A 252 -27.04 -5.57 8.04
CA LYS A 252 -27.42 -4.23 8.49
C LYS A 252 -26.69 -3.86 9.79
N GLY A 253 -26.36 -2.58 9.97
CA GLY A 253 -25.88 -2.08 11.26
C GLY A 253 -27.02 -2.00 12.27
N ASN A 254 -26.86 -2.63 13.45
CA ASN A 254 -27.92 -2.78 14.45
C ASN A 254 -28.60 -1.46 14.87
N LYS A 255 -27.88 -0.33 14.86
CA LYS A 255 -28.40 1.00 15.21
C LYS A 255 -28.18 2.04 14.10
N CYS A 256 -28.07 1.59 12.85
CA CYS A 256 -27.85 2.49 11.73
C CYS A 256 -29.08 3.34 11.48
N VAL A 257 -28.92 4.68 11.46
CA VAL A 257 -30.00 5.64 11.23
C VAL A 257 -30.69 5.45 9.88
N PHE A 258 -29.98 4.91 8.88
CA PHE A 258 -30.52 4.65 7.55
C PHE A 258 -31.02 3.22 7.36
N ASN A 259 -30.91 2.37 8.38
CA ASN A 259 -31.18 0.94 8.29
C ASN A 259 -30.34 0.18 7.24
N LEU A 260 -29.15 0.67 6.92
CA LEU A 260 -28.27 0.10 5.89
C LEU A 260 -27.04 -0.62 6.49
N CYS A 261 -26.30 -1.35 5.64
CA CYS A 261 -24.94 -1.79 5.98
C CYS A 261 -23.98 -0.59 5.98
N ARG A 262 -22.78 -0.74 6.54
CA ARG A 262 -21.79 0.35 6.61
C ARG A 262 -21.49 1.01 5.26
N GLY A 263 -21.34 0.22 4.19
CA GLY A 263 -21.00 0.73 2.86
C GLY A 263 -22.12 1.57 2.25
N CYS A 264 -23.34 1.05 2.25
CA CYS A 264 -24.54 1.75 1.79
C CYS A 264 -24.86 2.98 2.65
N CYS A 265 -24.74 2.84 3.98
CA CYS A 265 -24.90 3.93 4.93
C CYS A 265 -23.91 5.06 4.65
N LYS A 266 -22.64 4.77 4.34
CA LYS A 266 -21.65 5.81 4.02
C LYS A 266 -22.04 6.62 2.79
N LYS A 267 -22.50 5.96 1.73
CA LYS A 267 -22.94 6.65 0.49
C LYS A 267 -24.15 7.56 0.75
N LYS A 268 -25.16 7.04 1.47
CA LYS A 268 -26.38 7.80 1.80
C LYS A 268 -26.09 8.96 2.75
N ALA A 269 -25.34 8.71 3.82
CA ALA A 269 -24.93 9.72 4.80
C ALA A 269 -24.10 10.85 4.19
N PHE A 270 -23.27 10.54 3.19
CA PHE A 270 -22.52 11.56 2.46
C PHE A 270 -23.44 12.43 1.60
N LYS A 271 -24.37 11.82 0.86
CA LYS A 271 -25.33 12.53 -0.01
C LYS A 271 -26.29 13.42 0.78
N GLU A 272 -26.76 12.94 1.93
CA GLU A 272 -27.72 13.63 2.79
C GLU A 272 -27.04 14.51 3.86
N VAL A 273 -25.70 14.62 3.83
CA VAL A 273 -24.88 15.36 4.81
C VAL A 273 -25.35 15.06 6.24
N ALA A 274 -25.38 13.78 6.57
CA ALA A 274 -26.01 13.26 7.76
C ALA A 274 -25.05 12.37 8.57
N ASP A 275 -25.30 12.30 9.87
CA ASP A 275 -24.47 11.54 10.81
C ASP A 275 -25.06 10.17 11.09
N CYS A 276 -24.19 9.17 11.32
CA CYS A 276 -24.61 7.84 11.73
C CYS A 276 -23.69 7.31 12.82
N LEU A 277 -24.15 7.41 14.08
CA LEU A 277 -23.41 6.96 15.26
C LEU A 277 -23.05 5.47 15.20
N SER A 278 -23.96 4.61 14.72
CA SER A 278 -23.71 3.17 14.61
C SER A 278 -22.57 2.80 13.65
N HIS A 279 -22.20 3.69 12.73
CA HIS A 279 -21.10 3.46 11.78
C HIS A 279 -19.97 4.48 11.95
N GLY A 280 -20.04 5.35 12.96
CA GLY A 280 -19.07 6.40 13.22
C GLY A 280 -18.96 7.45 12.10
N LEU A 281 -20.05 7.73 11.38
CA LEU A 281 -20.08 8.74 10.32
C LEU A 281 -20.50 10.09 10.90
N LYS A 282 -19.71 11.13 10.65
CA LYS A 282 -19.90 12.50 11.17
C LYS A 282 -19.83 13.52 10.02
N PHE A 283 -20.66 13.38 8.99
CA PHE A 283 -20.66 14.30 7.84
C PHE A 283 -21.34 15.64 8.15
N LYS A 284 -22.47 15.63 8.86
CA LYS A 284 -23.19 16.83 9.31
C LYS A 284 -22.35 17.63 10.28
N THR A 285 -21.90 17.00 11.38
CA THR A 285 -21.06 17.66 12.38
C THR A 285 -19.82 18.33 11.77
N LYS A 286 -19.20 17.69 10.76
CA LYS A 286 -18.04 18.27 10.05
C LYS A 286 -18.41 19.42 9.11
N ALA A 287 -19.57 19.37 8.47
CA ALA A 287 -20.06 20.46 7.63
C ALA A 287 -20.40 21.68 8.49
N ASP A 288 -21.13 21.48 9.59
CA ASP A 288 -21.50 22.55 10.53
C ASP A 288 -20.25 23.23 11.13
N LYS A 289 -19.23 22.45 11.52
CA LYS A 289 -17.97 23.00 12.04
C LYS A 289 -17.26 23.90 11.03
N ARG A 290 -17.21 23.50 9.75
CA ARG A 290 -16.58 24.31 8.71
C ARG A 290 -17.35 25.61 8.46
N ARG A 291 -18.68 25.55 8.48
CA ARG A 291 -19.51 26.74 8.33
C ARG A 291 -19.28 27.73 9.49
N LEU A 292 -19.19 27.24 10.72
CA LEU A 292 -18.86 28.08 11.87
C LEU A 292 -17.45 28.70 11.76
N GLU A 293 -16.47 27.93 11.30
CA GLU A 293 -15.10 28.42 11.05
C GLU A 293 -15.04 29.47 9.91
N GLU A 294 -15.94 29.40 8.93
CA GLU A 294 -16.08 30.38 7.84
C GLU A 294 -16.77 31.66 8.36
N GLU A 295 -17.87 31.54 9.09
CA GLU A 295 -18.58 32.67 9.73
C GLU A 295 -17.68 33.43 10.72
N GLU A 296 -16.80 32.74 11.48
CA GLU A 296 -15.83 33.39 12.36
C GLU A 296 -14.77 34.18 11.57
N LYS A 297 -14.30 33.65 10.45
CA LYS A 297 -13.32 34.35 9.59
C LYS A 297 -13.90 35.60 8.93
N GLU A 298 -15.15 35.52 8.46
CA GLU A 298 -15.84 36.66 7.86
C GLU A 298 -16.00 37.80 8.88
N LYS A 299 -16.37 37.46 10.13
CA LYS A 299 -16.44 38.46 11.22
C LYS A 299 -15.09 39.10 11.56
N GLU A 300 -14.03 38.31 11.61
CA GLU A 300 -12.68 38.87 11.85
C GLU A 300 -12.19 39.76 10.68
N GLU A 301 -12.59 39.47 9.43
CA GLU A 301 -12.29 40.32 8.29
C GLU A 301 -13.10 41.62 8.31
N GLU A 302 -14.36 41.56 8.73
CA GLU A 302 -15.22 42.73 8.87
C GLU A 302 -14.73 43.68 9.98
N GLU A 303 -14.30 43.14 11.13
CA GLU A 303 -13.68 43.93 12.21
C GLU A 303 -12.33 44.56 11.81
N ARG A 304 -11.55 43.89 10.94
CA ARG A 304 -10.29 44.45 10.38
C ARG A 304 -10.51 45.52 9.32
N GLY A 305 -11.71 45.62 8.73
CA GLY A 305 -12.08 46.60 7.71
C GLY A 305 -12.45 47.99 8.25
N THR A 306 -12.75 48.13 9.53
CA THR A 306 -13.19 49.38 10.17
C THR A 306 -12.06 50.13 10.90
N VAL A 307 -10.97 50.46 10.21
CA VAL A 307 -9.95 51.39 10.72
C VAL A 307 -10.21 52.80 10.15
N PRO A 308 -10.45 53.84 10.98
CA PRO A 308 -10.64 55.20 10.48
C PRO A 308 -9.33 55.76 9.91
N VAL A 309 -9.38 56.30 8.70
CA VAL A 309 -8.26 56.99 8.05
C VAL A 309 -7.97 58.31 8.80
N PRO A 310 -6.73 58.59 9.25
CA PRO A 310 -6.40 59.87 9.88
C PRO A 310 -6.33 60.98 8.81
N PRO A 311 -6.63 62.24 9.16
CA PRO A 311 -6.65 63.34 8.20
C PRO A 311 -5.23 63.65 7.69
N THR A 312 -5.11 63.81 6.38
CA THR A 312 -3.88 64.19 5.68
C THR A 312 -3.59 65.69 5.86
N ASP A 313 -2.46 66.01 6.49
CA ASP A 313 -1.93 67.36 6.60
C ASP A 313 -1.27 67.79 5.28
N HIS A 314 -1.82 68.84 4.66
CA HIS A 314 -1.28 69.47 3.46
C HIS A 314 -0.37 70.63 3.86
N SER A 315 0.94 70.41 3.86
CA SER A 315 1.91 71.50 3.82
C SER A 315 3.21 71.06 3.14
N LEU A 316 3.25 71.23 1.82
CA LEU A 316 4.48 71.20 1.01
C LEU A 316 5.12 72.61 1.01
N PRO A 317 6.42 72.77 1.29
CA PRO A 317 7.14 73.99 0.94
C PRO A 317 7.65 73.93 -0.50
N LEU A 318 7.52 75.06 -1.19
CA LEU A 318 8.02 75.35 -2.54
C LEU A 318 9.56 75.24 -2.65
N PRO A 319 10.11 74.94 -3.84
CA PRO A 319 11.56 74.84 -4.05
C PRO A 319 12.22 76.22 -4.20
N LEU A 320 13.38 76.41 -3.58
CA LEU A 320 14.27 77.56 -3.80
C LEU A 320 15.31 77.26 -4.89
N PRO A 321 15.76 78.27 -5.66
CA PRO A 321 16.59 78.08 -6.85
C PRO A 321 18.11 78.14 -6.57
N ASN A 322 18.83 77.41 -7.42
CA ASN A 322 20.22 77.59 -7.88
C ASN A 322 21.33 77.96 -6.88
N GLY A 323 22.25 77.01 -6.72
CA GLY A 323 23.68 77.23 -7.04
C GLY A 323 24.61 77.56 -5.87
N GLN A 324 25.50 76.63 -5.52
CA GLN A 324 26.95 76.88 -5.48
C GLN A 324 27.75 75.58 -5.27
N THR A 325 28.80 75.49 -6.07
CA THR A 325 29.92 74.55 -6.08
C THR A 325 30.70 74.55 -4.76
N ILE A 326 31.33 73.43 -4.39
CA ILE A 326 32.78 73.27 -4.09
C ILE A 326 33.05 71.95 -3.34
N LEU A 327 33.95 71.15 -3.94
CA LEU A 327 34.78 70.02 -3.48
C LEU A 327 34.12 68.69 -3.08
#